data_AF-A0A940FPN3-F1
#
_entry.id   AF-A0A940FPN3-F1
#
_cell.length_a   1.000
_cell.length_b   1.000
_cell.length_c   1.000
_cell.angle_alpha   90.00
_cell.angle_beta   90.00
_cell.angle_gamma   90.00
#
_symmetry.space_group_name_H-M   'P 1'
#
loop_
_entity.id
_entity.type
_entity.pdbx_description
1 polymer ?
#
loop_
_entity_poly.entity_id
_entity_poly.type
_entity_poly.pdbx_seq_one_letter_code
_entity_poly.pdbx_strand_id
1 'polypeptide(L)'
;VFVWRWDFAWYSRVLVIASLFLFFYSSFKSGYVNKFLSNNWITAIGGMCYTIYLIHLPFAELLITFTRKIHFTGWYAPNMLLQLVIFIPLIIMISAVCFLLFEKPFMDKHWPAKLSQRLHTFFKTNH
;
A
#
# COMPACT_ATOMS: atom_id res chain seq x y z
N VAL A 1 2.79 -33.59 -20.91
CA VAL A 1 3.38 -33.37 -19.57
C VAL A 1 4.84 -32.94 -19.75
N PHE A 2 5.06 -31.65 -20.06
CA PHE A 2 6.38 -31.06 -20.32
C PHE A 2 6.34 -29.53 -20.05
N VAL A 3 5.64 -29.11 -18.99
CA VAL A 3 5.39 -27.69 -18.67
C VAL A 3 6.02 -27.33 -17.32
N TRP A 4 7.27 -27.74 -17.14
CA TRP A 4 8.20 -27.27 -16.10
C TRP A 4 9.54 -27.01 -16.78
N ARG A 5 9.55 -26.11 -17.77
CA ARG A 5 10.79 -25.73 -18.48
C ARG A 5 11.41 -24.55 -17.75
N TRP A 6 12.37 -24.86 -16.87
CA TRP A 6 13.06 -23.93 -15.97
C TRP A 6 14.01 -22.94 -16.68
N ASP A 7 14.21 -23.05 -18.00
CA ASP A 7 15.14 -22.20 -18.76
C ASP A 7 14.75 -20.71 -18.83
N PHE A 8 13.47 -20.38 -18.99
CA PHE A 8 13.01 -18.98 -19.04
C PHE A 8 12.99 -18.32 -17.66
N ALA A 9 12.94 -19.11 -16.59
CA ALA A 9 12.89 -18.61 -15.22
C ALA A 9 14.28 -18.14 -14.75
N TRP A 10 15.36 -18.79 -15.18
CA TRP A 10 16.72 -18.43 -14.76
C TRP A 10 17.11 -17.03 -15.27
N TYR A 11 16.93 -16.77 -16.57
CA TYR A 11 17.31 -15.49 -17.17
C TYR A 11 16.50 -14.35 -16.58
N SER A 12 15.18 -14.53 -16.47
CA SER A 12 14.28 -13.55 -15.88
C SER A 12 14.64 -13.24 -14.41
N ARG A 13 14.99 -14.25 -13.61
CA ARG A 13 15.41 -14.07 -12.21
C ARG A 13 16.71 -13.30 -12.10
N VAL A 14 17.72 -13.65 -12.91
CA VAL A 14 19.01 -12.94 -12.90
C VAL A 14 18.83 -11.48 -13.34
N LEU A 15 18.01 -11.23 -14.36
CA LEU A 15 17.72 -9.89 -14.85
C LEU A 15 17.01 -9.06 -13.76
N VAL A 16 16.04 -9.63 -13.06
CA VAL A 16 15.37 -8.97 -11.93
C VAL A 16 16.35 -8.67 -10.80
N ILE A 17 17.16 -9.63 -10.38
CA ILE A 17 18.15 -9.45 -9.29
C ILE A 17 19.18 -8.37 -9.68
N ALA A 18 19.70 -8.42 -10.91
CA ALA A 18 20.64 -7.43 -11.42
C ALA A 18 19.99 -6.04 -11.48
N SER A 19 18.74 -5.94 -11.94
CA SER A 19 18.01 -4.67 -12.01
C SER A 19 17.73 -4.08 -10.61
N LEU A 20 17.38 -4.92 -9.63
CA LEU A 20 17.19 -4.52 -8.24
C LEU A 20 18.51 -4.03 -7.64
N PHE A 21 19.59 -4.77 -7.86
CA PHE A 21 20.91 -4.37 -7.38
C PHE A 21 21.34 -3.02 -7.94
N LEU A 22 21.15 -2.81 -9.25
CA LEU A 22 21.45 -1.56 -9.93
C LEU A 22 20.55 -0.42 -9.44
N PHE A 23 19.28 -0.70 -9.17
CA PHE A 23 18.33 0.25 -8.58
C PHE A 23 18.75 0.68 -7.18
N PHE A 24 19.07 -0.27 -6.29
CA PHE A 24 19.56 0.03 -4.94
C PHE A 24 20.88 0.81 -4.99
N TYR A 25 21.83 0.39 -5.82
CA TYR A 25 23.09 1.10 -5.99
C TYR A 25 22.89 2.54 -6.47
N SER A 26 21.98 2.73 -7.45
CA SER A 26 21.62 4.05 -7.98
C SER A 26 20.94 4.93 -6.93
N SER A 27 20.07 4.36 -6.08
CA SER A 27 19.40 5.07 -4.98
C SER A 27 20.40 5.72 -4.01
N PHE A 28 21.51 5.04 -3.70
CA PHE A 28 22.53 5.57 -2.78
C PHE A 28 23.53 6.51 -3.45
N LYS A 29 23.89 6.29 -4.72
CA LYS A 29 24.97 7.02 -5.40
C LYS A 29 24.50 8.19 -6.28
N SER A 30 23.30 8.12 -6.86
CA SER A 30 22.80 9.11 -7.82
C SER A 30 21.94 10.16 -7.13
N GLY A 31 22.34 11.43 -7.23
CA GLY A 31 21.57 12.55 -6.68
C GLY A 31 20.18 12.71 -7.30
N TYR A 32 20.00 12.35 -8.57
CA TYR A 32 18.70 12.46 -9.26
C TYR A 32 17.72 11.38 -8.79
N VAL A 33 18.17 10.12 -8.70
CA VAL A 33 17.33 9.00 -8.26
C VAL A 33 17.01 9.13 -6.78
N ASN A 34 17.98 9.54 -5.96
CA ASN A 34 17.76 9.82 -4.55
C ASN A 34 16.75 10.96 -4.35
N LYS A 35 16.84 12.06 -5.11
CA LYS A 35 15.88 13.17 -5.03
C LYS A 35 14.47 12.76 -5.43
N PHE A 36 14.34 11.88 -6.43
CA PHE A 36 13.06 11.32 -6.82
C PHE A 36 12.47 10.43 -5.71
N LEU A 37 13.25 9.49 -5.19
CA LEU A 37 12.83 8.59 -4.10
C LEU A 37 12.53 9.31 -2.78
N SER A 38 13.26 10.38 -2.50
CA SER A 38 13.08 11.22 -1.30
C SER A 38 11.92 12.21 -1.42
N ASN A 39 11.17 12.20 -2.53
CA ASN A 39 9.96 13.01 -2.64
C ASN A 39 8.93 12.59 -1.58
N ASN A 40 8.32 13.57 -0.91
CA ASN A 40 7.38 13.36 0.20
C ASN A 40 6.23 12.39 -0.15
N TRP A 41 5.79 12.37 -1.40
CA TRP A 41 4.75 11.43 -1.86
C TRP A 41 5.23 9.98 -1.87
N ILE A 42 6.44 9.73 -2.39
CA ILE A 42 7.01 8.40 -2.50
C ILE A 42 7.40 7.88 -1.10
N THR A 43 7.99 8.73 -0.27
CA THR A 43 8.30 8.39 1.12
C THR A 43 7.05 8.17 1.96
N ALA A 44 5.97 8.95 1.76
CA ALA A 44 4.69 8.70 2.42
C ALA A 44 4.09 7.36 2.01
N ILE A 45 4.03 7.03 0.71
CA ILE A 45 3.51 5.74 0.24
C ILE A 45 4.38 4.58 0.75
N GLY A 46 5.70 4.75 0.75
CA GLY A 46 6.64 3.79 1.32
C GLY A 46 6.43 3.58 2.82
N GLY A 47 6.16 4.64 3.59
CA GLY A 47 5.81 4.52 5.01
C GLY A 47 4.46 3.85 5.25
N MET A 48 3.50 4.03 4.35
CA MET A 48 2.17 3.42 4.41
C MET A 48 2.15 1.95 3.93
N CYS A 49 3.27 1.42 3.42
CA CYS A 49 3.27 0.10 2.77
C CYS A 49 2.72 -1.02 3.64
N TYR A 50 2.96 -0.96 4.96
CA TYR A 50 2.44 -1.93 5.92
C TYR A 50 0.91 -1.83 6.05
N THR A 51 0.39 -0.61 6.28
CA THR A 51 -1.06 -0.38 6.33
C THR A 51 -1.75 -0.78 5.02
N ILE A 52 -1.16 -0.46 3.87
CA ILE A 52 -1.66 -0.89 2.54
C ILE A 52 -1.73 -2.42 2.48
N TYR A 53 -0.68 -3.11 2.91
CA TYR A 53 -0.64 -4.58 2.91
C TYR A 53 -1.73 -5.20 3.82
N LEU A 54 -1.98 -4.62 4.99
CA LEU A 54 -3.04 -5.12 5.87
C LEU A 54 -4.45 -4.92 5.29
N ILE A 55 -4.68 -3.79 4.65
CA ILE A 55 -6.03 -3.40 4.20
C ILE A 55 -6.36 -3.99 2.83
N HIS A 56 -5.37 -4.23 1.97
CA HIS A 56 -5.67 -4.60 0.58
C HIS A 56 -6.40 -5.90 0.39
N LEU A 57 -6.05 -6.94 1.15
CA LEU A 57 -6.70 -8.24 1.08
C LEU A 57 -8.18 -8.17 1.50
N PRO A 58 -8.54 -7.72 2.72
CA PRO A 58 -9.94 -7.65 3.13
C PRO A 58 -10.74 -6.70 2.24
N PHE A 59 -10.12 -5.60 1.78
CA PHE A 59 -10.79 -4.67 0.88
C PHE A 59 -11.08 -5.27 -0.50
N ALA A 60 -10.16 -6.06 -1.04
CA ALA A 60 -10.36 -6.79 -2.29
C ALA A 60 -11.49 -7.82 -2.17
N GLU A 61 -11.54 -8.59 -1.08
CA GLU A 61 -12.61 -9.57 -0.84
C GLU A 61 -13.99 -8.90 -0.73
N LEU A 62 -14.07 -7.76 -0.04
CA LEU A 62 -15.30 -6.96 0.03
C LEU A 62 -15.72 -6.48 -1.35
N LEU A 63 -14.79 -5.93 -2.14
CA LEU A 63 -15.10 -5.43 -3.49
C LEU A 63 -15.51 -6.55 -4.44
N ILE A 64 -14.88 -7.73 -4.38
CA ILE A 64 -15.29 -8.90 -5.16
C ILE A 64 -16.69 -9.34 -4.75
N THR A 65 -16.98 -9.38 -3.45
CA THR A 65 -18.31 -9.77 -2.93
C THR A 65 -19.40 -8.80 -3.36
N PHE A 66 -19.10 -7.51 -3.36
CA PHE A 66 -20.04 -6.46 -3.79
C PHE A 66 -20.22 -6.46 -5.31
N THR A 67 -19.12 -6.54 -6.06
CA THR A 67 -19.11 -6.52 -7.53
C THR A 67 -19.71 -7.79 -8.12
N ARG A 68 -19.60 -8.94 -7.46
CA ARG A 68 -20.30 -10.17 -7.85
C ARG A 68 -21.82 -10.01 -7.95
N LYS A 69 -22.40 -9.07 -7.21
CA LYS A 69 -23.84 -8.77 -7.28
C LYS A 69 -24.17 -7.75 -8.37
N ILE A 70 -23.16 -7.04 -8.90
CA ILE A 70 -23.32 -5.92 -9.81
C ILE A 70 -22.62 -6.25 -11.13
N HIS A 71 -23.35 -6.92 -12.02
CA HIS A 71 -22.90 -7.14 -13.39
C HIS A 71 -23.35 -5.96 -14.26
N PHE A 72 -22.46 -5.00 -14.52
CA PHE A 72 -22.77 -3.84 -15.38
C PHE A 72 -22.77 -4.17 -16.88
N THR A 73 -21.92 -5.11 -17.32
CA THR A 73 -21.75 -5.50 -18.74
C THR A 73 -21.50 -7.01 -18.87
N GLY A 74 -21.90 -7.66 -19.97
CA GLY A 74 -21.62 -9.08 -20.23
C GLY A 74 -20.15 -9.41 -20.56
N TRP A 75 -19.26 -8.41 -20.63
CA TRP A 75 -17.86 -8.55 -21.02
C TRP A 75 -16.93 -8.39 -19.81
N TYR A 76 -16.02 -9.37 -19.61
CA TYR A 76 -15.16 -9.46 -18.43
C TYR A 76 -14.08 -8.36 -18.33
N ALA A 77 -13.37 -8.10 -19.44
CA ALA A 77 -12.24 -7.17 -19.46
C ALA A 77 -12.61 -5.71 -19.06
N PRO A 78 -13.65 -5.07 -19.62
CA PRO A 78 -13.98 -3.70 -19.25
C PRO A 78 -14.50 -3.59 -17.82
N ASN A 79 -15.25 -4.57 -17.33
CA ASN A 79 -15.69 -4.61 -15.93
C ASN A 79 -14.50 -4.71 -14.96
N MET A 80 -13.51 -5.56 -15.27
CA MET A 80 -12.30 -5.71 -14.46
C MET A 80 -11.46 -4.43 -14.43
N LEU A 81 -11.31 -3.77 -15.58
CA LEU A 81 -10.53 -2.54 -15.69
C LEU A 81 -11.18 -1.39 -14.91
N LEU A 82 -12.51 -1.27 -15.00
CA LEU A 82 -13.28 -0.32 -14.23
C LEU A 82 -13.21 -0.61 -12.72
N GLN A 83 -13.31 -1.88 -12.32
CA GLN A 83 -13.14 -2.29 -10.93
C GLN A 83 -11.73 -1.96 -10.40
N LEU A 84 -10.69 -2.15 -11.22
CA LEU A 84 -9.31 -1.82 -10.85
C LEU A 84 -9.10 -0.31 -10.70
N VAL A 85 -9.64 0.48 -11.63
CA VAL A 85 -9.57 1.95 -11.60
C VAL A 85 -10.30 2.52 -10.38
N ILE A 86 -11.34 1.86 -9.87
CA ILE A 86 -12.01 2.24 -8.63
C ILE A 86 -11.25 1.72 -7.41
N PHE A 87 -10.74 0.49 -7.47
CA PHE A 87 -10.04 -0.17 -6.37
C PHE A 87 -8.78 0.60 -5.95
N ILE A 88 -7.90 0.95 -6.90
CA ILE A 88 -6.61 1.59 -6.65
C ILE A 88 -6.71 2.94 -5.89
N PRO A 89 -7.49 3.93 -6.33
CA PRO A 89 -7.57 5.19 -5.62
C PRO A 89 -8.23 5.02 -4.25
N LEU A 90 -9.22 4.13 -4.16
CA LEU A 90 -10.00 3.95 -2.95
C LEU A 90 -9.20 3.23 -1.87
N ILE A 91 -8.38 2.25 -2.24
CA ILE A 91 -7.47 1.60 -1.30
C ILE A 91 -6.37 2.54 -0.82
N ILE A 92 -5.79 3.36 -1.70
CA ILE A 92 -4.79 4.35 -1.31
C ILE A 92 -5.41 5.35 -0.33
N MET A 93 -6.63 5.83 -0.61
CA MET A 93 -7.35 6.75 0.28
C MET A 93 -7.62 6.13 1.66
N ILE A 94 -8.16 4.91 1.72
CA ILE A 94 -8.44 4.23 2.99
C ILE A 94 -7.13 3.96 3.75
N SER A 95 -6.11 3.48 3.07
CA SER A 95 -4.81 3.20 3.68
C SER A 95 -4.16 4.47 4.23
N ALA A 96 -4.30 5.62 3.56
CA ALA A 96 -3.80 6.90 4.05
C ALA A 96 -4.53 7.37 5.32
N VAL A 97 -5.85 7.20 5.37
CA VAL A 97 -6.64 7.51 6.57
C VAL A 97 -6.25 6.60 7.73
N CYS A 98 -6.16 5.29 7.50
CA CYS A 98 -5.75 4.33 8.53
C CYS A 98 -4.32 4.57 9.00
N PHE A 99 -3.39 4.89 8.12
CA PHE A 99 -2.01 5.24 8.49
C PHE A 99 -1.97 6.47 9.39
N LEU A 100 -2.73 7.52 9.04
CA LEU A 100 -2.74 8.76 9.80
C LEU A 100 -3.42 8.60 11.18
N LEU A 101 -4.43 7.74 11.29
CA LEU A 101 -5.18 7.49 12.52
C LEU A 101 -4.54 6.47 13.45
N PHE A 102 -3.92 5.43 12.92
CA PHE A 102 -3.33 4.35 13.70
C PHE A 102 -1.81 4.49 13.68
N GLU A 103 -1.18 4.27 12.54
CA GLU A 103 0.27 4.10 12.48
C GLU A 103 1.04 5.36 12.94
N LYS A 104 0.61 6.56 12.51
CA LYS A 104 1.24 7.84 12.89
C LYS A 104 1.22 8.14 14.39
N PRO A 105 0.09 8.03 15.12
CA PRO A 105 0.12 8.21 16.58
C PRO A 105 0.87 7.09 17.30
N PHE A 106 0.81 5.82 16.84
CA PHE A 106 1.54 4.72 17.49
C PHE A 106 3.07 4.81 17.29
N MET A 107 3.54 5.52 16.26
CA MET A 107 4.96 5.76 16.00
C MET A 107 5.63 6.70 17.01
N ASP A 108 4.84 7.48 17.74
CA ASP A 108 5.33 8.45 18.72
C ASP A 108 5.60 7.69 20.04
N LYS A 109 6.85 7.54 20.48
CA LYS A 109 7.21 6.68 21.64
C LYS A 109 6.47 7.02 22.95
N HIS A 110 5.97 8.25 23.08
CA HIS A 110 5.19 8.75 24.22
C HIS A 110 3.68 8.83 23.97
N TRP A 111 3.19 8.20 22.89
CA TRP A 111 1.77 8.17 22.53
C TRP A 111 0.82 7.71 23.66
N PRO A 112 1.16 6.74 24.54
CA PRO A 112 0.22 6.28 25.56
C PRO A 112 -0.07 7.39 26.58
N ALA A 113 0.96 8.17 26.92
CA ALA A 113 0.86 9.29 27.85
C ALA A 113 0.06 10.46 27.26
N LYS A 114 0.23 10.75 25.96
CA LYS A 114 -0.56 11.79 25.27
C LYS A 114 -2.03 11.39 25.12
N LEU A 115 -2.31 10.11 24.87
CA LEU A 115 -3.68 9.60 24.74
C LEU A 115 -4.41 9.63 26.10
N SER A 116 -3.76 9.19 27.18
CA SER A 116 -4.36 9.23 28.52
C SER A 116 -4.66 10.66 28.95
N GLN A 117 -3.77 11.61 28.68
CA GLN A 117 -4.00 13.03 28.94
C GLN A 117 -5.20 13.60 28.16
N ARG A 118 -5.35 13.25 26.87
CA ARG A 118 -6.49 13.67 26.04
C ARG A 118 -7.81 13.06 26.51
N LEU A 119 -7.81 11.79 26.93
CA LEU A 119 -9.00 11.14 27.47
C LEU A 119 -9.40 11.72 28.83
N HIS A 120 -8.43 12.00 29.72
CA HIS A 120 -8.68 12.66 31.00
C HIS A 120 -9.26 14.07 30.82
N THR A 121 -8.79 14.85 29.84
CA THR A 121 -9.36 16.18 29.54
C THR A 121 -10.75 16.10 28.93
N PHE A 122 -11.02 15.12 28.07
CA PHE A 122 -12.37 14.87 27.53
C PHE A 122 -13.37 14.49 28.63
N PHE A 123 -12.98 13.61 29.56
CA PHE A 123 -13.84 13.22 30.69
C PHE A 123 -14.07 14.37 31.68
N LYS A 124 -13.09 15.25 31.89
CA LYS A 124 -13.21 16.40 32.79
C LYS A 124 -14.08 17.54 32.24
N THR A 125 -14.32 17.57 30.92
CA THR A 125 -15.14 18.60 30.26
C THR A 125 -16.63 18.22 30.19
N ASN A 126 -16.96 16.95 30.43
CA ASN A 126 -18.33 16.42 30.41
C ASN A 126 -18.95 16.26 31.81
N HIS A 127 -18.39 16.91 32.83
CA HIS A 127 -18.88 16.89 34.21
C HIS A 127 -18.89 18.30 34.79
#